data_AF-A0A954G3T5-F1
#
_entry.id   AF-A0A954G3T5-F1
#
_cell.length_a   1.000
_cell.length_b   1.000
_cell.length_c   1.000
_cell.angle_alpha   90.00
_cell.angle_beta   90.00
_cell.angle_gamma   90.00
#
_symmetry.space_group_name_H-M   'P 1'
#
loop_
_entity.id
_entity.type
_entity.pdbx_description
1 polymer ?
#
loop_
_entity_poly.entity_id
_entity_poly.type
_entity_poly.pdbx_seq_one_letter_code
_entity_poly.pdbx_strand_id
1 'polypeptide(L)'
;VSELLPVLWTPLFLLDACLIWGVTVLTFLHAYRSRLIGGKTLWLSAFFYLLISIAFWNYWDSDLFSDRVLSSALLVFTVLPFATIPLAVSWNRHR
;
A
#
# COMPACT_ATOMS: atom_id res chain seq x y z
N VAL A 1 -31.49 -11.53 -1.45
CA VAL A 1 -30.14 -12.03 -1.10
C VAL A 1 -29.07 -11.47 -2.03
N SER A 2 -29.30 -11.38 -3.35
CA SER A 2 -28.30 -10.89 -4.32
C SER A 2 -27.87 -9.41 -4.16
N GLU A 3 -28.73 -8.51 -3.69
CA GLU A 3 -28.35 -7.10 -3.47
C GLU A 3 -27.67 -6.83 -2.11
N LEU A 4 -27.76 -7.76 -1.16
CA LEU A 4 -27.20 -7.59 0.18
C LEU A 4 -25.67 -7.83 0.20
N LEU A 5 -25.19 -8.70 -0.68
CA LEU A 5 -23.77 -9.03 -0.84
C LEU A 5 -22.92 -7.78 -1.15
N PRO A 6 -23.14 -7.02 -2.23
CA PRO A 6 -22.29 -5.86 -2.55
C PRO A 6 -22.29 -4.78 -1.45
N VAL A 7 -23.41 -4.60 -0.75
CA VAL A 7 -23.52 -3.67 0.38
C VAL A 7 -22.65 -4.09 1.57
N LEU A 8 -22.48 -5.40 1.80
CA LEU A 8 -21.64 -5.93 2.87
C LEU A 8 -20.15 -5.99 2.50
N TRP A 9 -19.82 -6.27 1.24
CA TRP A 9 -18.43 -6.40 0.78
C TRP A 9 -17.73 -5.06 0.61
N THR A 10 -18.44 -4.04 0.14
CA THR A 10 -17.89 -2.69 -0.07
C THR A 10 -17.19 -2.12 1.19
N PRO A 11 -17.82 -2.10 2.39
CA PRO A 11 -17.16 -1.57 3.58
C PRO A 11 -15.97 -2.44 4.03
N LEU A 12 -16.01 -3.76 3.81
CA LEU A 12 -14.88 -4.64 4.10
C LEU A 12 -13.68 -4.31 3.20
N PHE A 13 -13.89 -4.18 1.89
CA PHE A 13 -12.82 -3.81 0.95
C PHE A 13 -12.21 -2.43 1.25
N LEU A 14 -13.03 -1.46 1.63
CA LEU A 14 -12.54 -0.14 2.04
C LEU A 14 -11.75 -0.20 3.36
N LEU A 15 -12.20 -1.02 4.32
CA LEU A 15 -11.49 -1.22 5.58
C LEU A 15 -10.13 -1.90 5.35
N ASP A 16 -10.08 -2.93 4.50
CA ASP A 16 -8.83 -3.59 4.11
C ASP A 16 -7.88 -2.63 3.40
N ALA A 17 -8.39 -1.84 2.45
CA ALA A 17 -7.59 -0.82 1.77
C ALA A 17 -7.01 0.21 2.76
N CYS A 18 -7.82 0.65 3.73
CA CYS A 18 -7.39 1.57 4.79
C CYS A 18 -6.31 0.95 5.68
N LEU A 19 -6.47 -0.32 6.07
CA LEU A 19 -5.47 -1.05 6.85
C LEU A 19 -4.16 -1.19 6.09
N ILE A 20 -4.20 -1.56 4.81
CA ILE A 20 -3.00 -1.72 3.97
C ILE A 20 -2.25 -0.40 3.87
N TRP A 21 -2.94 0.70 3.55
CA TRP A 21 -2.31 2.03 3.50
C TRP A 21 -1.80 2.49 4.86
N GLY A 22 -2.58 2.29 5.93
CA GLY A 22 -2.18 2.64 7.29
C GLY A 22 -0.90 1.92 7.72
N VAL A 23 -0.84 0.60 7.57
CA VAL A 23 0.35 -0.21 7.89
C VAL A 23 1.55 0.22 7.04
N THR A 24 1.33 0.52 5.77
CA THR A 24 2.40 0.98 4.88
C THR A 24 2.98 2.30 5.35
N VAL A 25 2.14 3.30 5.61
CA VAL A 25 2.58 4.62 6.09
C VAL A 25 3.36 4.46 7.39
N LEU A 26 2.86 3.65 8.33
CA LEU A 26 3.56 3.38 9.58
C LEU A 26 4.91 2.70 9.36
N THR A 27 4.99 1.76 8.43
CA THR A 27 6.23 1.03 8.10
C THR A 27 7.29 1.97 7.52
N PHE A 28 6.91 2.80 6.55
CA PHE A 28 7.81 3.80 5.96
C PHE A 28 8.21 4.89 6.97
N LEU A 29 7.27 5.35 7.79
CA LEU A 29 7.56 6.30 8.86
C LEU A 29 8.54 5.73 9.88
N HIS A 30 8.36 4.48 10.28
CA HIS A 30 9.25 3.78 11.20
C HIS A 30 10.65 3.60 10.58
N ALA A 31 10.75 3.12 9.34
CA ALA A 31 12.03 2.99 8.63
C ALA A 31 12.77 4.34 8.50
N TYR A 32 12.04 5.43 8.22
CA TYR A 32 12.60 6.78 8.12
C TYR A 32 13.08 7.30 9.48
N ARG A 33 12.28 7.14 10.55
CA ARG A 33 12.67 7.54 11.91
C ARG A 33 13.90 6.78 12.40
N SER A 34 14.01 5.50 12.07
CA SER A 34 15.17 4.66 12.37
C SER A 34 16.38 4.96 11.46
N ARG A 35 16.29 5.96 10.58
CA ARG A 35 17.33 6.38 9.62
C ARG A 35 17.80 5.26 8.69
N LEU A 36 16.95 4.26 8.46
CA LEU A 36 17.24 3.12 7.59
C LEU A 36 17.00 3.46 6.12
N ILE A 37 16.10 4.40 5.87
CA ILE A 37 15.79 4.95 4.55
C ILE A 37 15.86 6.48 4.60
N GLY A 38 16.24 7.09 3.47
CA GLY A 38 16.27 8.54 3.32
C GLY A 38 15.00 9.11 2.68
N GLY A 39 14.87 10.44 2.72
CA GLY A 39 13.76 11.14 2.06
C GLY A 39 13.67 10.88 0.55
N LYS A 40 14.81 10.66 -0.11
CA LYS A 40 14.87 10.26 -1.53
C LYS A 40 14.16 8.93 -1.79
N THR A 41 14.34 7.94 -0.92
CA THR A 41 13.68 6.62 -1.04
C THR A 41 12.18 6.74 -0.82
N LEU A 42 11.74 7.55 0.15
CA LEU A 42 10.32 7.85 0.35
C LEU A 42 9.71 8.47 -0.91
N TRP A 43 10.36 9.49 -1.46
CA TRP A 43 9.85 10.22 -2.61
C TRP A 43 9.80 9.33 -3.87
N LEU A 44 10.85 8.55 -4.13
CA LEU A 44 10.87 7.59 -5.25
C LEU A 44 9.80 6.49 -5.09
N SER A 45 9.61 5.97 -3.87
CA SER A 45 8.59 4.95 -3.61
C SER A 45 7.18 5.50 -3.82
N ALA A 46 6.91 6.71 -3.34
CA ALA A 46 5.64 7.39 -3.54
C ALA A 46 5.38 7.68 -5.02
N PHE A 47 6.39 8.17 -5.75
CA PHE A 47 6.31 8.46 -7.17
C PHE A 47 6.06 7.19 -8.00
N PHE A 48 6.79 6.11 -7.71
CA PHE A 48 6.62 4.83 -8.38
C PHE A 48 5.24 4.22 -8.12
N TYR A 49 4.77 4.26 -6.87
CA TYR A 49 3.43 3.81 -6.52
C TYR A 49 2.34 4.59 -7.27
N LEU A 50 2.49 5.91 -7.38
CA LEU A 50 1.57 6.77 -8.10
C LEU A 50 1.56 6.44 -9.60
N LEU A 51 2.72 6.26 -10.23
CA LEU A 51 2.82 5.88 -11.63
C LEU A 51 2.14 4.54 -11.93
N ILE A 52 2.40 3.51 -11.12
CA ILE A 52 1.76 2.20 -11.30
C ILE A 52 0.25 2.31 -11.07
N SER A 53 -0.18 3.05 -10.06
CA SER A 53 -1.62 3.23 -9.78
C SER A 53 -2.34 3.88 -10.96
N ILE A 54 -1.78 4.93 -11.56
CA ILE A 54 -2.35 5.59 -12.75
C ILE A 54 -2.36 4.64 -13.95
N ALA A 55 -1.26 3.94 -14.22
CA ALA A 55 -1.19 2.98 -15.32
C ALA A 55 -2.20 1.85 -15.16
N PHE A 56 -2.35 1.34 -13.93
CA PHE A 56 -3.31 0.30 -13.60
C PHE A 56 -4.75 0.76 -13.78
N TRP A 57 -5.10 1.97 -13.30
CA TRP A 57 -6.44 2.54 -13.46
C TRP A 57 -6.81 2.83 -14.92
N ASN A 58 -5.82 3.13 -15.77
CA ASN A 58 -6.05 3.34 -17.20
C ASN A 58 -6.23 2.02 -17.95
N TYR A 59 -5.53 0.96 -17.53
CA TYR A 59 -5.61 -0.35 -18.19
C TYR A 59 -6.83 -1.17 -17.77
N TRP A 60 -7.21 -1.11 -16.49
CA TRP A 60 -8.27 -1.96 -15.93
C TRP A 60 -9.60 -1.21 -15.80
N ASP A 61 -10.57 -1.57 -16.65
CA ASP A 61 -11.90 -0.99 -16.63
C ASP A 61 -12.79 -1.71 -15.61
N SER A 62 -12.55 -1.45 -14.31
CA SER A 62 -13.44 -1.94 -13.25
C SER A 62 -14.61 -0.98 -13.05
N ASP A 63 -15.84 -1.45 -13.15
CA ASP A 63 -17.05 -0.63 -12.95
C ASP A 63 -17.24 -0.14 -11.49
N LEU A 64 -16.69 -0.88 -10.51
CA LEU A 64 -16.85 -0.60 -9.09
C LEU A 64 -15.65 0.17 -8.52
N PHE A 65 -15.94 1.32 -7.89
CA PHE A 65 -14.93 2.16 -7.22
C PHE A 65 -14.19 1.43 -6.10
N SER A 66 -14.88 0.60 -5.32
CA SER A 66 -14.29 -0.21 -4.24
C SER A 66 -13.15 -1.09 -4.72
N ASP A 67 -13.31 -1.68 -5.91
CA ASP A 67 -12.37 -2.64 -6.46
C ASP A 67 -11.12 -1.92 -6.96
N ARG A 68 -11.30 -0.71 -7.52
CA ARG A 68 -10.18 0.18 -7.90
C ARG A 68 -9.37 0.60 -6.68
N VAL A 69 -10.04 0.96 -5.59
CA VAL A 69 -9.40 1.38 -4.33
C VAL A 69 -8.62 0.22 -3.69
N LEU A 70 -9.25 -0.95 -3.56
CA LEU A 70 -8.59 -2.14 -3.01
C LEU A 70 -7.41 -2.56 -3.88
N SER A 71 -7.57 -2.59 -5.21
CA SER A 71 -6.49 -2.94 -6.13
C SER A 71 -5.32 -1.96 -6.02
N SER A 72 -5.59 -0.65 -5.92
CA SER A 72 -4.55 0.35 -5.62
C SER A 72 -3.85 0.08 -4.31
N ALA A 73 -4.59 -0.24 -3.24
CA ALA A 73 -3.98 -0.60 -1.97
C ALA A 73 -3.04 -1.80 -2.08
N LEU A 74 -3.42 -2.83 -2.85
CA LEU A 74 -2.57 -4.00 -3.09
C LEU A 74 -1.29 -3.66 -3.88
N LEU A 75 -1.31 -2.68 -4.77
CA LEU A 75 -0.11 -2.26 -5.51
C LEU A 75 1.01 -1.76 -4.59
N VAL A 76 0.68 -1.37 -3.35
CA VAL A 76 1.67 -0.97 -2.35
C VAL A 76 2.67 -2.07 -2.03
N PHE A 77 2.31 -3.35 -2.19
CA PHE A 77 3.25 -4.45 -1.99
C PHE A 77 4.47 -4.40 -2.92
N THR A 78 4.39 -3.67 -4.04
CA THR A 78 5.54 -3.45 -4.94
C THR A 78 6.60 -2.52 -4.33
N VAL A 79 6.20 -1.62 -3.43
CA VAL A 79 7.09 -0.63 -2.79
C VAL A 79 7.39 -0.93 -1.34
N LEU A 80 6.54 -1.70 -0.66
CA LEU A 80 6.69 -2.07 0.74
C LEU A 80 8.07 -2.68 1.08
N PRO A 81 8.69 -3.53 0.22
CA PRO A 81 10.03 -4.08 0.45
C PRO A 81 11.12 -3.02 0.68
N PHE A 82 10.98 -1.82 0.11
CA PHE A 82 11.96 -0.75 0.29
C PHE A 82 12.04 -0.24 1.74
N ALA A 83 10.99 -0.39 2.52
CA ALA A 83 11.00 -0.09 3.95
C ALA A 83 11.20 -1.34 4.82
N THR A 84 10.57 -2.47 4.46
CA THR A 84 10.59 -3.68 5.30
C THR A 84 11.92 -4.43 5.27
N ILE A 85 12.65 -4.45 4.14
CA ILE A 85 13.96 -5.11 4.06
C ILE A 85 14.98 -4.42 4.99
N PRO A 86 15.20 -3.09 4.93
CA PRO A 86 16.09 -2.42 5.87
C PRO A 86 15.67 -2.62 7.33
N LEU A 87 14.37 -2.61 7.61
CA LEU A 87 13.83 -2.88 8.94
C LEU A 87 14.21 -4.29 9.44
N ALA A 88 13.94 -5.32 8.65
CA ALA A 88 14.30 -6.70 9.00
C ALA A 88 15.81 -6.87 9.22
N VAL A 89 16.63 -6.27 8.35
CA VAL A 89 18.10 -6.30 8.49
C VAL A 89 18.57 -5.57 9.75
N SER A 90 17.96 -4.43 10.09
CA SER A 90 18.31 -3.68 11.32
C SER A 90 17.97 -4.46 12.58
N TRP A 91 16.81 -5.10 12.61
CA TRP A 91 16.37 -5.94 13.74
C TRP A 91 17.34 -7.10 13.99
N ASN A 92 17.83 -7.74 12.93
CA ASN A 92 18.77 -8.86 13.04
C ASN A 92 20.18 -8.43 13.50
N ARG A 93 20.55 -7.14 13.40
CA ARG A 93 21.86 -6.64 13.90
C ARG A 93 21.87 -6.32 15.40
N HIS A 94 20.69 -6.13 15.98
CA HIS A 94 20.52 -5.76 17.39
C HIS A 94 20.03 -6.93 18.26
N ARG A 95 19.91 -8.13 17.68
CA ARG A 95 19.87 -9.40 18.39
C ARG A 95 21.29 -9.96 18.52
#